data_AF-A0AAE3FMW0-F1
#
_entry.id   AF-A0AAE3FMW0-F1
#
_cell.length_a   1.000
_cell.length_b   1.000
_cell.length_c   1.000
_cell.angle_alpha   90.00
_cell.angle_beta   90.00
_cell.angle_gamma   90.00
#
_symmetry.space_group_name_H-M   'P 1'
#
loop_
_entity.id
_entity.type
_entity.pdbx_description
1 polymer ?
#
loop_
_entity_poly.entity_id
_entity_poly.type
_entity_poly.pdbx_seq_one_letter_code
_entity_poly.pdbx_strand_id
1 'polypeptide(L)'
;MQIEQLSTNQLKRLVKQAVYNLTVAALLEKGEAKRDLLAVRDEMRDFLKKLRKGNASLLEVYSELGFALISIAILKMESRNEKVKDILTSVEESFY
;
A
#
# COMPACT_ATOMS: atom_id res chain seq x y z
N MET A 1 -6.75 -13.56 5.24
CA MET A 1 -7.73 -13.56 4.14
C MET A 1 -6.99 -13.76 2.82
N GLN A 2 -7.28 -14.81 2.04
CA GLN A 2 -6.60 -15.00 0.75
C GLN A 2 -7.04 -13.93 -0.26
N ILE A 3 -6.09 -13.24 -0.89
CA ILE A 3 -6.37 -12.17 -1.88
C ILE A 3 -7.29 -12.66 -3.01
N GLU A 4 -7.20 -13.93 -3.38
CA GLU A 4 -8.05 -14.56 -4.42
C GLU A 4 -9.54 -14.57 -4.06
N GLN A 5 -9.87 -14.49 -2.77
CA GLN A 5 -11.23 -14.51 -2.26
C GLN A 5 -11.83 -13.10 -2.12
N LEU A 6 -11.02 -12.05 -2.34
CA LEU A 6 -11.48 -10.67 -2.25
C LEU A 6 -12.31 -10.30 -3.47
N SER A 7 -13.55 -9.87 -3.21
CA SER A 7 -14.29 -9.15 -4.24
C SER A 7 -13.55 -7.88 -4.65
N THR A 8 -13.73 -7.46 -5.90
CA THR A 8 -13.18 -6.20 -6.42
C THR A 8 -13.49 -4.99 -5.52
N ASN A 9 -14.64 -4.99 -4.85
CA ASN A 9 -15.01 -3.92 -3.91
C ASN A 9 -14.21 -3.97 -2.61
N GLN A 10 -13.94 -5.15 -2.05
CA GLN A 10 -13.08 -5.29 -0.89
C GLN A 10 -11.65 -4.85 -1.24
N LEU A 11 -11.13 -5.29 -2.39
CA LEU A 11 -9.81 -4.90 -2.86
C LEU A 11 -9.69 -3.37 -3.03
N LYS A 12 -10.68 -2.72 -3.64
CA LYS A 12 -10.73 -1.25 -3.75
C LYS A 12 -10.70 -0.55 -2.39
N ARG A 13 -11.42 -1.08 -1.39
CA ARG A 13 -11.44 -0.51 -0.03
C ARG A 13 -10.08 -0.66 0.64
N LEU A 14 -9.47 -1.83 0.51
CA LEU A 14 -8.19 -2.18 1.10
C LEU A 14 -7.07 -1.31 0.51
N VAL A 15 -6.96 -1.23 -0.82
CA VAL A 15 -5.98 -0.35 -1.49
C VAL A 15 -6.22 1.13 -1.13
N LYS A 16 -7.48 1.57 -1.03
CA LYS A 16 -7.80 2.93 -0.57
C LYS A 16 -7.29 3.20 0.85
N GLN A 17 -7.44 2.24 1.76
CA GLN A 17 -6.95 2.34 3.13
C GLN A 17 -5.41 2.39 3.17
N ALA A 18 -4.74 1.56 2.38
CA ALA A 18 -3.28 1.59 2.25
C ALA A 18 -2.77 2.96 1.77
N VAL A 19 -3.40 3.54 0.73
CA VAL A 19 -3.07 4.89 0.23
C VAL A 19 -3.22 5.95 1.33
N TYR A 20 -4.28 5.86 2.14
CA TYR A 20 -4.49 6.77 3.25
C TYR A 20 -3.38 6.63 4.31
N ASN A 21 -3.11 5.40 4.77
CA ASN A 21 -2.09 5.11 5.77
C ASN A 21 -0.70 5.56 5.32
N LEU A 22 -0.32 5.30 4.06
CA LEU A 22 0.94 5.78 3.48
C LEU A 22 1.02 7.31 3.44
N THR A 23 -0.10 8.00 3.22
CA THR A 23 -0.15 9.46 3.30
C THR A 23 0.12 9.93 4.73
N VAL A 24 -0.48 9.30 5.73
CA VAL A 24 -0.25 9.63 7.15
C VAL A 24 1.20 9.36 7.54
N ALA A 25 1.75 8.19 7.18
CA ALA A 25 3.15 7.86 7.40
C ALA A 25 4.10 8.92 6.78
N ALA A 26 3.84 9.33 5.54
CA ALA A 26 4.66 10.34 4.86
C ALA A 26 4.60 11.73 5.53
N LEU A 27 3.52 12.07 6.24
CA LEU A 27 3.44 13.31 7.02
C LEU A 27 4.31 13.27 8.29
N LEU A 28 4.62 12.07 8.78
CA LEU A 28 5.44 11.83 9.97
C LEU A 28 6.94 11.66 9.66
N GLU A 29 7.31 11.54 8.39
CA GLU A 29 8.69 11.44 7.91
C GLU A 29 9.19 12.73 7.24
N LYS A 30 10.51 12.80 7.02
CA LYS A 30 11.18 13.91 6.30
C LYS A 30 12.20 13.37 5.31
N GLY A 31 12.63 14.24 4.37
CA GLY A 31 13.71 13.92 3.44
C GLY A 31 13.37 12.77 2.48
N GLU A 32 14.28 11.81 2.37
CA GLU A 32 14.17 10.65 1.48
C GLU A 32 13.05 9.70 1.87
N ALA A 33 12.99 9.27 3.14
CA ALA A 33 11.92 8.39 3.62
C ALA A 33 10.50 8.91 3.31
N LYS A 34 10.29 10.23 3.44
CA LYS A 34 9.03 10.86 3.02
C LYS A 34 8.77 10.70 1.52
N ARG A 35 9.78 10.93 0.67
CA ARG A 35 9.64 10.81 -0.78
C ARG A 35 9.31 9.37 -1.18
N ASP A 36 9.94 8.39 -0.55
CA ASP A 36 9.72 6.98 -0.89
C ASP A 36 8.33 6.51 -0.46
N LEU A 37 7.86 6.91 0.73
CA LEU A 37 6.47 6.69 1.16
C LEU A 37 5.45 7.30 0.18
N LEU A 38 5.72 8.50 -0.34
CA LEU A 38 4.85 9.15 -1.32
C LEU A 38 4.89 8.45 -2.69
N ALA A 39 6.03 7.89 -3.09
CA ALA A 39 6.16 7.12 -4.31
C ALA A 39 5.30 5.84 -4.25
N VAL A 40 5.45 5.04 -3.19
CA VAL A 40 4.63 3.83 -2.98
C VAL A 40 3.14 4.17 -2.89
N ARG A 41 2.80 5.27 -2.21
CA ARG A 41 1.41 5.78 -2.16
C ARG A 41 0.87 6.08 -3.55
N ASP A 42 1.66 6.72 -4.41
CA ASP A 42 1.21 7.14 -5.73
C ASP A 42 1.00 5.95 -6.67
N GLU A 43 1.85 4.94 -6.60
CA GLU A 43 1.64 3.66 -7.30
C GLU A 43 0.35 2.98 -6.83
N MET A 44 0.14 2.86 -5.51
CA MET A 44 -1.09 2.28 -4.96
C MET A 44 -2.34 3.08 -5.35
N ARG A 45 -2.23 4.40 -5.48
CA ARG A 45 -3.31 5.27 -5.96
C ARG A 45 -3.60 5.02 -7.43
N ASP A 46 -2.58 4.81 -8.25
CA ASP A 46 -2.75 4.51 -9.68
C ASP A 46 -3.31 3.11 -9.90
N PHE A 47 -2.88 2.13 -9.11
CA PHE A 47 -3.51 0.82 -9.06
C PHE A 47 -4.99 0.90 -8.67
N LEU A 48 -5.36 1.70 -7.65
CA LEU A 48 -6.76 1.94 -7.29
C LEU A 48 -7.58 2.54 -8.46
N LYS A 49 -6.98 3.41 -9.27
CA LYS A 49 -7.64 3.93 -10.48
C LYS A 49 -7.87 2.82 -11.51
N LYS A 50 -6.89 1.93 -11.74
CA LYS A 50 -7.05 0.76 -12.63
C LYS A 50 -8.19 -0.15 -12.15
N LEU A 51 -8.22 -0.46 -10.84
CA LEU A 51 -9.29 -1.26 -10.22
C LEU A 51 -10.68 -0.63 -10.38
N ARG A 52 -10.79 0.71 -10.26
CA ARG A 52 -12.06 1.44 -10.45
C ARG A 52 -12.57 1.35 -11.87
N LYS A 53 -11.69 1.35 -12.86
CA LYS A 53 -12.03 1.23 -14.28
C LYS A 53 -12.37 -0.20 -14.70
N GLY A 54 -12.10 -1.20 -13.85
CA GLY A 54 -12.25 -2.62 -14.20
C GLY A 54 -11.14 -3.14 -15.11
N ASN A 55 -10.03 -2.41 -15.23
CA ASN A 55 -8.95 -2.68 -16.17
C ASN A 55 -7.77 -3.43 -15.52
N ALA A 56 -8.04 -4.33 -14.58
CA ALA A 56 -6.99 -5.08 -13.89
C ALA A 56 -7.31 -6.56 -13.93
N SER A 57 -6.44 -7.34 -14.57
CA SER A 57 -6.45 -8.79 -14.50
C SER A 57 -6.02 -9.27 -13.11
N LEU A 58 -6.36 -10.51 -12.76
CA LEU A 58 -5.98 -11.10 -11.48
C LEU A 58 -4.45 -11.16 -11.29
N LEU A 59 -3.70 -11.44 -12.35
CA LEU A 59 -2.23 -11.46 -12.32
C LEU A 59 -1.64 -10.07 -12.03
N GLU A 60 -2.21 -9.02 -12.65
CA GLU A 60 -1.81 -7.64 -12.36
C GLU A 60 -2.13 -7.26 -10.92
N VAL A 61 -3.28 -7.69 -10.39
CA VAL A 61 -3.61 -7.47 -8.97
C VAL A 61 -2.54 -8.07 -8.06
N TYR A 62 -2.16 -9.34 -8.27
CA TYR A 62 -1.12 -9.95 -7.44
C TYR A 62 0.23 -9.25 -7.57
N SER A 63 0.59 -8.85 -8.79
CA SER A 63 1.87 -8.21 -9.06
C SER A 63 1.96 -6.83 -8.38
N GLU A 64 0.92 -6.01 -8.52
CA GLU A 64 0.86 -4.67 -7.94
C GLU A 64 0.82 -4.74 -6.40
N LEU A 65 0.04 -5.67 -5.84
CA LEU A 65 -0.01 -5.87 -4.38
C LEU A 65 1.30 -6.43 -3.82
N GLY A 66 1.92 -7.39 -4.51
CA GLY A 66 3.20 -7.95 -4.11
C GLY A 66 4.30 -6.90 -4.10
N PHE A 67 4.36 -6.07 -5.14
CA PHE A 67 5.29 -4.94 -5.21
C PHE A 67 5.07 -3.95 -4.06
N ALA A 68 3.82 -3.59 -3.79
CA ALA A 68 3.48 -2.67 -2.71
C ALA A 68 3.90 -3.24 -1.34
N LEU A 69 3.61 -4.52 -1.07
CA LEU A 69 3.99 -5.17 0.19
C LEU A 69 5.50 -5.24 0.39
N ILE A 70 6.26 -5.58 -0.64
CA ILE A 70 7.73 -5.57 -0.57
C ILE A 70 8.25 -4.16 -0.29
N SER A 71 7.72 -3.16 -0.99
CA SER A 71 8.12 -1.76 -0.81
C SER A 71 7.80 -1.27 0.60
N ILE A 72 6.62 -1.60 1.13
CA ILE A 72 6.22 -1.27 2.51
C ILE A 72 7.15 -1.92 3.53
N ALA A 73 7.51 -3.19 3.33
CA ALA A 73 8.42 -3.91 4.23
C ALA A 73 9.81 -3.25 4.28
N ILE A 74 10.36 -2.83 3.13
CA ILE A 74 11.63 -2.09 3.05
C ILE A 74 11.52 -0.77 3.81
N LEU A 75 10.49 0.03 3.52
CA LEU A 75 10.29 1.33 4.19
C LEU A 75 10.13 1.18 5.71
N LYS A 76 9.47 0.12 6.16
CA LYS A 76 9.33 -0.20 7.58
C LYS A 76 10.66 -0.56 8.22
N MET A 77 11.49 -1.35 7.56
CA MET A 77 12.82 -1.72 8.05
C MET A 77 13.75 -0.50 8.13
N GLU A 78 13.63 0.45 7.20
CA GLU A 78 14.48 1.64 7.12
C GLU A 78 14.03 2.79 8.00
N SER A 79 12.72 2.89 8.31
CA SER A 79 12.20 3.95 9.16
C SER A 79 12.74 3.85 10.59
N ARG A 80 13.09 5.01 11.17
CA ARG A 80 13.45 5.14 12.59
C ARG A 80 12.29 5.64 13.45
N ASN A 81 11.13 5.89 12.84
CA ASN A 81 9.95 6.41 13.52
C ASN A 81 8.99 5.26 13.86
N GLU A 82 8.89 4.91 15.14
CA GLU A 82 8.05 3.78 15.59
C GLU A 82 6.58 3.94 15.18
N LYS A 83 6.03 5.17 15.18
CA LYS A 83 4.65 5.39 14.71
C LYS A 83 4.49 5.08 13.23
N VAL A 84 5.51 5.34 12.42
CA VAL A 84 5.50 5.00 11.00
C VAL A 84 5.55 3.49 10.83
N LYS A 85 6.40 2.80 11.59
CA LYS A 85 6.44 1.33 11.59
C LYS A 85 5.12 0.69 11.99
N ASP A 86 4.43 1.24 12.99
CA ASP A 86 3.10 0.77 13.41
C ASP A 86 2.08 0.93 12.27
N ILE A 87 2.08 2.10 11.61
CA ILE A 87 1.21 2.36 10.47
C ILE A 87 1.51 1.38 9.33
N LEU A 88 2.78 1.17 8.98
CA LEU A 88 3.18 0.27 7.89
C LEU A 88 2.87 -1.19 8.22
N THR A 89 3.02 -1.61 9.47
CA THR A 89 2.59 -2.93 9.96
C THR A 89 1.08 -3.11 9.78
N SER A 90 0.28 -2.13 10.17
CA SER A 90 -1.18 -2.16 9.96
C SER A 90 -1.56 -2.25 8.48
N VAL A 91 -0.78 -1.63 7.59
CA VAL A 91 -0.99 -1.78 6.15
C VAL A 91 -0.70 -3.21 5.70
N GLU A 92 0.46 -3.78 6.04
CA GLU A 92 0.82 -5.16 5.69
C GLU A 92 -0.23 -6.17 6.19
N GLU A 93 -0.62 -6.08 7.46
CA GLU A 93 -1.62 -6.96 8.08
C GLU A 93 -2.98 -6.91 7.37
N SER A 94 -3.34 -5.76 6.77
CA SER A 94 -4.59 -5.65 6.03
C SER A 94 -4.64 -6.50 4.76
N PHE A 95 -3.49 -6.91 4.22
CA PHE A 95 -3.38 -7.79 3.04
C PHE A 95 -3.28 -9.28 3.37
N TYR A 96 -3.17 -9.66 4.66
CA TYR A 96 -3.01 -11.04 5.12
C TYR A 96 -4.31 -11.73 5.56
#